data_AF-A0A8T7BGW5-F1
#
_entry.id   AF-A0A8T7BGW5-F1
#
_cell.length_a   1.000
_cell.length_b   1.000
_cell.length_c   1.000
_cell.angle_alpha   90.00
_cell.angle_beta   90.00
_cell.angle_gamma   90.00
#
_symmetry.space_group_name_H-M   'P 1'
#
loop_
_entity.id
_entity.type
_entity.pdbx_description
1 polymer ?
#
loop_
_entity_poly.entity_id
_entity_poly.type
_entity_poly.pdbx_seq_one_letter_code
_entity_poly.pdbx_strand_id
1 'polypeptide(L)'
;MSKYLYFVNASILLLLSLIQTNAMAQDWEIASEADRCPSRWGEDDERGSANMVTPASVLKALQVVKTGEIYELGEVLTIDPEESYINRGRVFNIYTKPVVPVEGRRVSSEELVVTELGQVGTQIDGFTHQMYGESFYNCFKYKDIVSRSGYTRLGIENVGSIISRGILIDIAGFKGVNMVAQDYAISVA
;
A
#
# COMPACT_ATOMS: atom_id res chain seq x y z
N MET A 1 -2.70 6.83 81.20
CA MET A 1 -2.05 7.97 80.50
C MET A 1 -1.09 7.39 79.46
N SER A 2 -1.32 7.63 78.16
CA SER A 2 -0.39 7.43 77.01
C SER A 2 0.21 6.01 76.81
N LYS A 3 0.43 5.45 75.63
CA LYS A 3 0.48 5.90 74.23
C LYS A 3 0.51 4.64 73.33
N TYR A 4 -0.07 4.76 72.15
CA TYR A 4 0.04 3.96 70.92
C TYR A 4 1.34 3.15 70.69
N LEU A 5 1.26 1.95 70.08
CA LEU A 5 2.07 1.61 68.89
C LEU A 5 1.62 0.34 68.11
N TYR A 6 1.05 0.59 66.94
CA TYR A 6 1.12 -0.07 65.61
C TYR A 6 1.03 -1.59 65.39
N PHE A 7 0.09 -1.90 64.47
CA PHE A 7 -0.07 -3.08 63.63
C PHE A 7 1.17 -3.40 62.77
N VAL A 8 1.45 -4.69 62.57
CA VAL A 8 2.03 -5.22 61.33
C VAL A 8 1.26 -6.48 60.95
N ASN A 9 0.25 -6.34 60.09
CA ASN A 9 -0.29 -7.46 59.34
C ASN A 9 0.61 -7.70 58.13
N ALA A 10 1.08 -8.93 57.98
CA ALA A 10 1.92 -9.35 56.87
C ALA A 10 1.13 -9.22 55.55
N SER A 11 1.48 -8.21 54.76
CA SER A 11 1.02 -8.08 53.38
C SER A 11 1.62 -9.20 52.55
N ILE A 12 0.78 -10.12 52.07
CA ILE A 12 1.13 -11.07 51.02
C ILE A 12 1.33 -10.24 49.74
N LEU A 13 2.60 -10.01 49.37
CA LEU A 13 2.96 -9.53 48.04
C LEU A 13 2.72 -10.67 47.05
N LEU A 14 1.57 -10.62 46.36
CA LEU A 14 1.34 -11.40 45.15
C LEU A 14 2.21 -10.76 44.05
N LEU A 15 3.37 -11.36 43.78
CA LEU A 15 4.16 -11.06 42.59
C LEU A 15 3.37 -11.55 41.37
N LEU A 16 2.61 -10.64 40.75
CA LEU A 16 2.15 -10.79 39.38
C LEU A 16 3.38 -10.76 38.49
N SER A 17 3.92 -11.94 38.16
CA SER A 17 4.86 -12.08 37.05
C SER A 17 4.14 -11.62 35.79
N LEU A 18 4.45 -10.40 35.34
CA LEU A 18 4.17 -9.96 33.99
C LEU A 18 4.83 -10.99 33.06
N ILE A 19 4.00 -11.87 32.48
CA ILE A 19 4.40 -12.61 31.30
C ILE A 19 4.55 -11.53 30.22
N GLN A 20 5.77 -11.01 30.06
CA GLN A 20 6.14 -10.31 28.85
C GLN A 20 6.04 -11.36 27.74
N THR A 21 4.91 -11.39 27.05
CA THR A 21 4.84 -11.98 25.73
C THR A 21 5.79 -11.15 24.88
N ASN A 22 7.04 -11.59 24.76
CA ASN A 22 7.91 -11.13 23.70
C ASN A 22 7.12 -11.34 22.42
N ALA A 23 6.70 -10.25 21.78
CA ALA A 23 6.28 -10.29 20.39
C ALA A 23 7.44 -10.97 19.67
N MET A 24 7.23 -12.20 19.20
CA MET A 24 8.24 -12.88 18.40
C MET A 24 8.46 -11.97 17.20
N ALA A 25 9.67 -11.40 17.11
CA ALA A 25 10.08 -10.70 15.90
C ALA A 25 9.83 -11.67 14.74
N GLN A 26 9.26 -11.17 13.66
CA GLN A 26 8.94 -11.99 12.51
C GLN A 26 10.26 -12.51 11.91
N ASP A 27 10.57 -13.81 12.09
CA ASP A 27 11.79 -14.48 11.59
C ASP A 27 11.79 -14.67 10.05
N TRP A 28 11.18 -13.74 9.32
CA TRP A 28 11.20 -13.77 7.87
C TRP A 28 12.51 -13.15 7.38
N GLU A 29 13.40 -13.99 6.86
CA GLU A 29 14.50 -13.55 6.01
C GLU A 29 14.07 -13.60 4.55
N ILE A 30 14.45 -12.58 3.78
CA ILE A 30 14.22 -12.60 2.35
C ILE A 30 15.04 -13.72 1.72
N ALA A 31 14.44 -14.47 0.80
CA ALA A 31 15.13 -15.53 0.08
C ALA A 31 16.36 -14.99 -0.68
N SER A 32 17.35 -15.85 -0.90
CA SER A 32 18.56 -15.48 -1.62
C SER A 32 18.23 -15.02 -3.05
N GLU A 33 19.14 -14.28 -3.70
CA GLU A 33 18.92 -13.88 -5.10
C GLU A 33 18.79 -15.08 -6.03
N ALA A 34 19.53 -16.15 -5.77
CA ALA A 34 19.45 -17.40 -6.55
C ALA A 34 18.07 -18.05 -6.48
N ASP A 35 17.32 -17.84 -5.39
CA ASP A 35 15.96 -18.35 -5.22
C ASP A 35 14.89 -17.40 -5.80
N ARG A 36 15.23 -16.13 -5.99
CA ARG A 36 14.29 -15.10 -6.47
C ARG A 36 14.44 -14.82 -7.97
N CYS A 37 15.59 -15.14 -8.56
CA CYS A 37 16.02 -14.64 -9.86
C CYS A 37 16.73 -15.74 -10.71
N PRO A 38 16.41 -15.85 -12.01
CA PRO A 38 15.40 -15.07 -12.72
C PRO A 38 14.00 -15.39 -12.20
N SER A 39 13.12 -14.41 -12.32
CA SER A 39 11.72 -14.58 -11.97
C SER A 39 11.11 -15.72 -12.78
N ARG A 40 9.96 -16.24 -12.33
CA ARG A 40 9.18 -17.23 -13.07
C ARG A 40 8.72 -16.76 -14.47
N TRP A 41 8.87 -15.48 -14.79
CA TRP A 41 8.46 -14.88 -16.06
C TRP A 41 9.64 -14.65 -17.02
N GLY A 42 10.87 -14.97 -16.59
CA GLY A 42 12.09 -14.81 -17.39
C GLY A 42 13.05 -13.80 -16.78
N GLU A 43 14.29 -13.82 -17.28
CA GLU A 43 15.39 -12.96 -16.80
C GLU A 43 15.21 -11.48 -17.15
N ASP A 44 14.53 -11.19 -18.25
CA ASP A 44 14.26 -9.82 -18.71
C ASP A 44 12.87 -9.30 -18.33
N ASP A 45 12.10 -10.07 -17.56
CA ASP A 45 10.76 -9.65 -17.20
C ASP A 45 10.77 -8.41 -16.29
N GLU A 46 9.96 -7.42 -16.65
CA GLU A 46 9.75 -6.17 -15.91
C GLU A 46 8.28 -5.99 -15.47
N ARG A 47 7.39 -6.92 -15.85
CA ARG A 47 5.95 -6.82 -15.63
C ARG A 47 5.47 -7.63 -14.42
N GLY A 48 6.22 -8.66 -14.03
CA GLY A 48 5.98 -9.45 -12.83
C GLY A 48 4.61 -10.11 -12.80
N SER A 49 3.95 -10.10 -11.64
CA SER A 49 2.66 -10.76 -11.45
C SER A 49 1.56 -10.25 -12.39
N ALA A 50 1.69 -9.05 -12.97
CA ALA A 50 0.75 -8.57 -13.98
C ALA A 50 0.76 -9.44 -15.26
N ASN A 51 1.79 -10.25 -15.49
CA ASN A 51 1.81 -11.27 -16.55
C ASN A 51 0.71 -12.33 -16.42
N MET A 52 0.09 -12.49 -15.25
CA MET A 52 -1.09 -13.33 -15.10
C MET A 52 -2.33 -12.77 -15.80
N VAL A 53 -2.34 -11.46 -16.12
CA VAL A 53 -3.41 -10.82 -16.88
C VAL A 53 -3.22 -11.14 -18.36
N THR A 54 -4.05 -12.07 -18.83
CA THR A 54 -4.13 -12.58 -20.21
C THR A 54 -5.56 -12.40 -20.75
N PRO A 55 -5.79 -12.48 -22.07
CA PRO A 55 -7.15 -12.44 -22.61
C PRO A 55 -8.08 -13.48 -21.99
N ALA A 56 -7.57 -14.69 -21.72
CA ALA A 56 -8.34 -15.76 -21.09
C ALA A 56 -8.69 -15.44 -19.62
N SER A 57 -7.75 -14.89 -18.84
CA SER A 57 -8.02 -14.52 -17.45
C SER A 57 -8.99 -13.35 -17.35
N VAL A 58 -8.93 -12.39 -18.29
CA VAL A 58 -9.88 -11.27 -18.39
C VAL A 58 -11.29 -11.80 -18.64
N LEU A 59 -11.48 -12.66 -19.64
CA LEU A 59 -12.79 -13.26 -19.91
C LEU A 59 -13.33 -14.05 -18.71
N LYS A 60 -12.46 -14.79 -18.01
CA LYS A 60 -12.83 -15.50 -16.78
C LYS A 60 -13.23 -14.53 -15.65
N ALA A 61 -12.54 -13.40 -15.51
CA ALA A 61 -12.89 -12.38 -14.53
C ALA A 61 -14.27 -11.76 -14.84
N LEU A 62 -14.55 -11.45 -16.10
CA LEU A 62 -15.84 -10.87 -16.51
C LEU A 62 -17.04 -11.78 -16.21
N GLN A 63 -16.85 -13.10 -16.21
CA GLN A 63 -17.91 -14.06 -15.87
C GLN A 63 -18.45 -13.93 -14.44
N VAL A 64 -17.72 -13.28 -13.53
CA VAL A 64 -18.17 -13.10 -12.13
C VAL A 64 -19.21 -11.99 -11.98
N VAL A 65 -19.29 -11.05 -12.93
CA VAL A 65 -20.25 -9.93 -12.87
C VAL A 65 -21.66 -10.46 -13.11
N LYS A 66 -22.61 -10.13 -12.21
CA LYS A 66 -24.02 -10.57 -12.27
C LYS A 66 -25.01 -9.41 -12.23
N THR A 67 -24.78 -8.43 -11.36
CA THR A 67 -25.72 -7.34 -11.09
C THR A 67 -25.36 -6.04 -11.81
N GLY A 68 -24.09 -5.88 -12.20
CA GLY A 68 -23.59 -4.62 -12.75
C GLY A 68 -23.40 -3.52 -11.70
N GLU A 69 -23.39 -3.87 -10.41
CA GLU A 69 -23.08 -2.94 -9.33
C GLU A 69 -21.62 -2.47 -9.43
N ILE A 70 -21.42 -1.18 -9.18
CA ILE A 70 -20.13 -0.50 -9.31
C ILE A 70 -19.81 0.14 -7.96
N TYR A 71 -18.60 -0.14 -7.47
CA TYR A 71 -18.04 0.49 -6.26
C TYR A 71 -16.76 1.21 -6.64
N GLU A 72 -16.67 2.49 -6.30
CA GLU A 72 -15.46 3.28 -6.46
C GLU A 72 -14.53 3.05 -5.27
N LEU A 73 -13.29 2.63 -5.54
CA LEU A 73 -12.25 2.39 -4.52
C LEU A 73 -11.18 3.50 -4.52
N GLY A 74 -11.36 4.53 -5.37
CA GLY A 74 -10.51 5.70 -5.43
C GLY A 74 -10.91 6.70 -4.35
N GLU A 75 -9.93 7.19 -3.60
CA GLU A 75 -10.09 8.37 -2.76
C GLU A 75 -10.12 9.63 -3.65
N VAL A 76 -11.01 10.57 -3.34
CA VAL A 76 -11.03 11.87 -4.01
C VAL A 76 -9.78 12.65 -3.60
N LEU A 77 -8.95 13.01 -4.57
CA LEU A 77 -7.75 13.79 -4.30
C LEU A 77 -8.12 15.24 -3.95
N THR A 78 -7.53 15.74 -2.88
CA THR A 78 -7.81 17.06 -2.29
C THR A 78 -6.52 17.79 -1.99
N ILE A 79 -6.56 19.11 -2.15
CA ILE A 79 -5.47 20.03 -1.78
C ILE A 79 -5.43 20.29 -0.27
N ASP A 80 -6.47 19.87 0.46
CA ASP A 80 -6.52 20.03 1.91
C ASP A 80 -5.64 18.95 2.58
N PRO A 81 -4.55 19.34 3.27
CA PRO A 81 -3.66 18.40 3.93
C PRO A 81 -4.30 17.66 5.12
N GLU A 82 -5.44 18.12 5.64
CA GLU A 82 -6.17 17.46 6.73
C GLU A 82 -7.11 16.35 6.22
N GLU A 83 -7.52 16.40 4.96
CA GLU A 83 -8.50 15.47 4.39
C GLU A 83 -7.87 14.18 3.86
N SER A 84 -6.56 14.15 3.61
CA SER A 84 -5.91 12.95 3.07
C SER A 84 -4.89 12.34 4.02
N TYR A 85 -5.27 11.20 4.60
CA TYR A 85 -4.45 10.42 5.52
C TYR A 85 -3.16 9.90 4.87
N ILE A 86 -3.22 9.50 3.59
CA ILE A 86 -2.09 8.91 2.85
C ILE A 86 -1.14 9.99 2.30
N ASN A 87 -1.60 11.24 2.17
CA ASN A 87 -0.81 12.35 1.63
C ASN A 87 -0.02 13.12 2.67
N ARG A 88 0.05 12.64 3.92
CA ARG A 88 0.73 13.36 5.00
C ARG A 88 2.21 13.57 4.66
N GLY A 89 2.59 14.83 4.48
CA GLY A 89 3.95 15.22 4.11
C GLY A 89 4.25 15.17 2.61
N ARG A 90 3.23 14.96 1.76
CA ARG A 90 3.34 14.93 0.30
C ARG A 90 2.69 16.16 -0.32
N VAL A 91 3.11 16.52 -1.53
CA VAL A 91 2.53 17.64 -2.29
C VAL A 91 1.45 17.14 -3.25
N PHE A 92 0.25 17.72 -3.17
CA PHE A 92 -0.78 17.65 -4.21
C PHE A 92 -1.41 19.03 -4.38
N ASN A 93 -1.02 19.75 -5.42
CA ASN A 93 -1.57 21.06 -5.76
C ASN A 93 -2.16 21.04 -7.17
N ILE A 94 -3.39 21.53 -7.30
CA ILE A 94 -4.02 21.79 -8.60
C ILE A 94 -4.25 23.29 -8.79
N TYR A 95 -3.76 23.82 -9.90
CA TYR A 95 -3.94 25.22 -10.30
C TYR A 95 -4.84 25.26 -11.53
N THR A 96 -6.13 25.47 -11.30
CA THR A 96 -7.13 25.56 -12.37
C THR A 96 -7.04 26.90 -13.10
N LYS A 97 -7.18 26.88 -14.43
CA LYS A 97 -7.21 28.04 -15.32
C LYS A 97 -8.58 28.10 -16.01
N PRO A 98 -9.65 28.50 -15.28
CA PRO A 98 -10.98 28.56 -15.84
C PRO A 98 -11.08 29.65 -16.91
N VAL A 99 -11.85 29.38 -17.97
CA VAL A 99 -12.12 30.36 -19.04
C VAL A 99 -13.56 30.84 -18.96
N VAL A 100 -13.75 32.16 -19.15
CA VAL A 100 -15.07 32.79 -19.20
C VAL A 100 -15.87 32.21 -20.37
N PRO A 101 -17.11 31.72 -20.15
CA PRO A 101 -17.97 31.24 -21.24
C PRO A 101 -18.22 32.33 -22.28
N VAL A 102 -18.20 31.95 -23.56
CA VAL A 102 -18.54 32.84 -24.69
C VAL A 102 -19.64 32.19 -25.52
N GLU A 103 -20.75 32.91 -25.71
CA GLU A 103 -21.90 32.42 -26.46
C GLU A 103 -21.52 31.99 -27.88
N GLY A 104 -22.04 30.83 -28.31
CA GLY A 104 -21.80 30.27 -29.63
C GLY A 104 -20.36 29.81 -29.89
N ARG A 105 -19.49 29.77 -28.88
CA ARG A 105 -18.09 29.36 -29.04
C ARG A 105 -17.69 28.25 -28.08
N ARG A 106 -16.82 27.36 -28.57
CA ARG A 106 -16.08 26.44 -27.72
C ARG A 106 -15.01 27.23 -26.96
N VAL A 107 -15.01 27.08 -25.63
CA VAL A 107 -13.93 27.51 -24.74
C VAL A 107 -13.37 26.28 -24.02
N SER A 108 -12.15 26.37 -23.50
CA SER A 108 -11.50 25.25 -22.80
C SER A 108 -10.78 25.79 -21.57
N SER A 109 -11.05 25.17 -20.43
CA SER A 109 -10.28 25.40 -19.20
C SER A 109 -9.17 24.36 -19.13
N GLU A 110 -8.07 24.71 -18.49
CA GLU A 110 -6.90 23.85 -18.31
C GLU A 110 -6.48 23.85 -16.85
N GLU A 111 -5.54 23.00 -16.48
CA GLU A 111 -4.96 22.96 -15.14
C GLU A 111 -3.46 22.71 -15.18
N LEU A 112 -2.78 23.06 -14.09
CA LEU A 112 -1.44 22.59 -13.78
C LEU A 112 -1.53 21.78 -12.49
N VAL A 113 -1.06 20.53 -12.52
CA VAL A 113 -0.91 19.70 -11.33
C VAL A 113 0.57 19.65 -10.95
N VAL A 114 0.89 19.98 -9.70
CA VAL A 114 2.20 19.80 -9.09
C VAL A 114 2.04 18.78 -7.97
N THR A 115 2.61 17.59 -8.15
CA THR A 115 2.37 16.46 -7.25
C THR A 115 3.55 15.50 -7.18
N GLU A 116 3.60 14.71 -6.10
CA GLU A 116 4.40 13.48 -6.00
C GLU A 116 3.65 12.32 -6.68
N LEU A 117 3.87 12.20 -7.99
CA LEU A 117 3.12 11.26 -8.83
C LEU A 117 3.32 9.80 -8.40
N GLY A 118 2.20 9.09 -8.21
CA GLY A 118 2.18 7.67 -7.86
C GLY A 118 2.25 7.38 -6.36
N GLN A 119 2.32 8.42 -5.52
CA GLN A 119 2.29 8.30 -4.07
C GLN A 119 1.27 9.26 -3.46
N VAL A 120 0.21 9.59 -4.18
CA VAL A 120 -0.85 10.48 -3.66
C VAL A 120 -2.19 9.79 -3.86
N GLY A 121 -2.93 9.63 -2.75
CA GLY A 121 -4.22 8.92 -2.68
C GLY A 121 -4.15 7.42 -3.01
N THR A 122 -5.27 6.87 -3.50
CA THR A 122 -5.34 5.48 -3.97
C THR A 122 -4.32 5.24 -5.09
N GLN A 123 -3.41 4.29 -4.88
CA GLN A 123 -2.19 4.17 -5.69
C GLN A 123 -1.86 2.72 -6.09
N ILE A 124 -0.94 2.60 -7.06
CA ILE A 124 -0.26 1.35 -7.45
C ILE A 124 1.24 1.61 -7.34
N ASP A 125 1.93 0.80 -6.54
CA ASP A 125 3.38 0.91 -6.37
C ASP A 125 4.10 0.11 -7.45
N GLY A 126 4.90 0.80 -8.27
CA GLY A 126 5.78 0.16 -9.24
C GLY A 126 6.95 -0.56 -8.56
N PHE A 127 7.61 -1.48 -9.28
CA PHE A 127 8.74 -2.25 -8.71
C PHE A 127 9.94 -1.40 -8.31
N THR A 128 10.07 -0.17 -8.83
CA THR A 128 11.11 0.78 -8.40
C THR A 128 10.79 1.52 -7.11
N HIS A 129 9.59 1.30 -6.52
CA HIS A 129 9.19 1.96 -5.27
C HIS A 129 10.00 1.43 -4.08
N GLN A 130 10.33 0.14 -4.06
CA GLN A 130 11.10 -0.49 -2.99
C GLN A 130 12.13 -1.48 -3.55
N MET A 131 13.25 -1.59 -2.85
CA MET A 131 14.29 -2.58 -3.11
C MET A 131 14.73 -3.24 -1.81
N TYR A 132 15.39 -4.40 -1.94
CA TYR A 132 16.10 -5.03 -0.85
C TYR A 132 17.59 -5.07 -1.17
N GLY A 133 18.42 -4.54 -0.27
CA GLY A 133 19.85 -4.33 -0.55
C GLY A 133 20.03 -3.45 -1.78
N GLU A 134 20.70 -3.97 -2.80
CA GLU A 134 20.94 -3.28 -4.08
C GLU A 134 20.04 -3.79 -5.22
N SER A 135 19.03 -4.61 -4.93
CA SER A 135 18.23 -5.32 -5.92
C SER A 135 16.75 -4.99 -5.86
N PHE A 136 16.19 -4.68 -7.03
CA PHE A 136 14.76 -4.57 -7.28
C PHE A 136 14.16 -5.93 -7.67
N TYR A 137 12.90 -5.93 -8.12
CA TYR A 137 12.26 -7.08 -8.76
C TYR A 137 13.18 -7.71 -9.81
N ASN A 138 13.14 -9.04 -9.91
CA ASN A 138 13.98 -9.83 -10.82
C ASN A 138 15.50 -9.61 -10.63
N CYS A 139 15.89 -9.09 -9.45
CA CYS A 139 17.27 -8.77 -9.08
C CYS A 139 17.96 -7.72 -9.96
N PHE A 140 17.21 -6.90 -10.71
CA PHE A 140 17.80 -5.75 -11.39
C PHE A 140 18.52 -4.87 -10.38
N LYS A 141 19.80 -4.62 -10.63
CA LYS A 141 20.67 -3.92 -9.69
C LYS A 141 20.46 -2.42 -9.81
N TYR A 142 20.37 -1.76 -8.66
CA TYR A 142 20.20 -0.32 -8.56
C TYR A 142 21.19 0.44 -9.45
N LYS A 143 22.48 0.13 -9.33
CA LYS A 143 23.56 0.78 -10.10
C LYS A 143 23.42 0.64 -11.62
N ASP A 144 22.71 -0.40 -12.08
CA ASP A 144 22.58 -0.72 -13.51
C ASP A 144 21.34 -0.08 -14.12
N ILE A 145 20.33 0.26 -13.31
CA ILE A 145 19.05 0.79 -13.80
C ILE A 145 18.73 2.22 -13.34
N VAL A 146 19.50 2.79 -12.41
CA VAL A 146 19.30 4.18 -11.98
C VAL A 146 19.84 5.16 -13.02
N SER A 147 19.11 6.26 -13.22
CA SER A 147 19.51 7.38 -14.07
C SER A 147 19.20 8.72 -13.40
N ARG A 148 19.68 9.82 -14.00
CA ARG A 148 19.39 11.18 -13.52
C ARG A 148 17.90 11.53 -13.53
N SER A 149 17.12 10.90 -14.40
CA SER A 149 15.71 11.22 -14.64
C SER A 149 14.75 10.10 -14.20
N GLY A 150 15.20 9.17 -13.35
CA GLY A 150 14.41 8.03 -12.90
C GLY A 150 15.12 6.70 -13.18
N TYR A 151 14.36 5.65 -13.44
CA TYR A 151 14.89 4.31 -13.69
C TYR A 151 14.76 3.94 -15.17
N THR A 152 15.74 3.21 -15.71
CA THR A 152 15.77 2.77 -17.12
C THR A 152 15.03 1.45 -17.36
N ARG A 153 14.63 0.77 -16.27
CA ARG A 153 13.85 -0.46 -16.24
C ARG A 153 12.81 -0.37 -15.13
N LEU A 154 11.85 -1.30 -15.13
CA LEU A 154 10.82 -1.48 -14.11
C LEU A 154 9.84 -0.31 -13.99
N GLY A 155 9.72 0.50 -15.03
CA GLY A 155 8.74 1.59 -15.08
C GLY A 155 7.30 1.05 -15.04
N ILE A 156 6.39 1.85 -14.46
CA ILE A 156 4.98 1.47 -14.28
C ILE A 156 4.26 1.22 -15.61
N GLU A 157 4.75 1.82 -16.69
CA GLU A 157 4.27 1.59 -18.05
C GLU A 157 4.35 0.13 -18.50
N ASN A 158 5.25 -0.67 -17.90
CA ASN A 158 5.39 -2.10 -18.21
C ASN A 158 4.26 -2.95 -17.63
N VAL A 159 3.51 -2.46 -16.62
CA VAL A 159 2.41 -3.22 -16.00
C VAL A 159 1.24 -3.40 -16.98
N GLY A 160 0.95 -2.36 -17.75
CA GLY A 160 -0.19 -2.29 -18.66
C GLY A 160 -1.55 -2.26 -17.95
N SER A 161 -2.62 -2.50 -18.71
CA SER A 161 -3.98 -2.53 -18.16
C SER A 161 -4.23 -3.78 -17.31
N ILE A 162 -4.88 -3.60 -16.16
CA ILE A 162 -5.27 -4.68 -15.27
C ILE A 162 -6.79 -4.83 -15.30
N ILE A 163 -7.27 -5.92 -15.86
CA ILE A 163 -8.65 -6.39 -15.70
C ILE A 163 -8.56 -7.80 -15.15
N SER A 164 -8.99 -7.98 -13.91
CA SER A 164 -8.87 -9.26 -13.21
C SER A 164 -9.98 -9.42 -12.18
N ARG A 165 -10.07 -10.62 -11.59
CA ARG A 165 -10.97 -10.89 -10.48
C ARG A 165 -10.38 -10.30 -9.20
N GLY A 166 -11.09 -9.36 -8.58
CA GLY A 166 -10.81 -8.90 -7.22
C GLY A 166 -11.48 -9.81 -6.18
N ILE A 167 -10.86 -9.95 -5.01
CA ILE A 167 -11.42 -10.61 -3.83
C ILE A 167 -11.24 -9.67 -2.64
N LEU A 168 -12.35 -9.25 -2.02
CA LEU A 168 -12.32 -8.52 -0.76
C LEU A 168 -12.28 -9.54 0.40
N ILE A 169 -11.28 -9.41 1.27
CA ILE A 169 -11.18 -10.19 2.50
C ILE A 169 -11.44 -9.24 3.67
N ASP A 170 -12.61 -9.36 4.30
CA ASP A 170 -13.00 -8.52 5.43
C ASP A 170 -12.43 -9.05 6.75
N ILE A 171 -11.22 -8.61 7.09
CA ILE A 171 -10.53 -8.99 8.31
C ILE A 171 -11.21 -8.42 9.56
N ALA A 172 -11.68 -7.18 9.50
CA ALA A 172 -12.33 -6.52 10.64
C ALA A 172 -13.67 -7.21 10.98
N GLY A 173 -14.49 -7.48 9.97
CA GLY A 173 -15.73 -8.24 10.10
C GLY A 173 -15.49 -9.67 10.57
N PHE A 174 -14.46 -10.36 10.06
CA PHE A 174 -14.07 -11.68 10.57
C PHE A 174 -13.71 -11.66 12.07
N LYS A 175 -13.09 -10.58 12.55
CA LYS A 175 -12.76 -10.38 13.97
C LYS A 175 -13.91 -9.82 14.80
N GLY A 176 -15.05 -9.48 14.19
CA GLY A 176 -16.19 -8.88 14.87
C GLY A 176 -15.91 -7.47 15.42
N VAL A 177 -14.99 -6.73 14.80
CA VAL A 177 -14.63 -5.36 15.20
C VAL A 177 -14.84 -4.38 14.05
N ASN A 178 -15.05 -3.11 14.37
CA ASN A 178 -15.13 -2.05 13.35
C ASN A 178 -13.75 -1.71 12.75
N MET A 179 -12.69 -1.84 13.55
CA MET A 179 -11.31 -1.55 13.16
C MET A 179 -10.37 -2.42 13.99
N VAL A 180 -9.36 -3.00 13.35
CA VAL A 180 -8.28 -3.72 14.03
C VAL A 180 -7.34 -2.73 14.73
N ALA A 181 -6.56 -3.19 15.71
CA ALA A 181 -5.53 -2.36 16.34
C ALA A 181 -4.48 -1.91 15.30
N GLN A 182 -3.86 -0.74 15.52
CA GLN A 182 -2.90 -0.16 14.58
C GLN A 182 -1.70 -1.08 14.30
N ASP A 183 -1.30 -1.88 15.28
CA ASP A 183 -0.19 -2.83 15.24
C ASP A 183 -0.64 -4.28 15.00
N TYR A 184 -1.92 -4.49 14.64
CA TYR A 184 -2.44 -5.82 14.37
C TYR A 184 -1.82 -6.41 13.10
N ALA A 185 -0.94 -7.41 13.26
CA ALA A 185 -0.38 -8.16 12.15
C ALA A 185 -1.40 -9.17 11.58
N ILE A 186 -1.72 -9.03 10.29
CA ILE A 186 -2.55 -10.00 9.58
C ILE A 186 -1.69 -11.21 9.22
N SER A 187 -2.08 -12.40 9.69
CA SER A 187 -1.37 -13.66 9.44
C SER A 187 -2.15 -14.58 8.49
N VAL A 188 -1.43 -15.54 7.90
CA VAL A 188 -2.04 -16.73 7.30
C VAL A 188 -2.57 -17.64 8.42
N ALA A 189 -3.69 -18.31 8.17
CA ALA A 189 -4.30 -19.26 9.10
C ALA A 189 -3.54 -20.60 9.11
#